data_AF-A0A7C8CSF9-F1
#
_entry.id   AF-A0A7C8CSF9-F1
#
_cell.length_a   1.000
_cell.length_b   1.000
_cell.length_c   1.000
_cell.angle_alpha   90.00
_cell.angle_beta   90.00
_cell.angle_gamma   90.00
#
_symmetry.space_group_name_H-M   'P 1'
#
loop_
_entity.id
_entity.type
_entity.pdbx_description
1 polymer ?
#
loop_
_entity_poly.entity_id
_entity_poly.type
_entity_poly.pdbx_seq_one_letter_code
_entity_poly.pdbx_strand_id
1 'polypeptide(L)'
;MIHRSEAIPLLLFLLLLAAAAAITVPLDRGLEEDGISLPISRATGVPADVLLMQQTLGAFRGWAIDALWLRALERREQGRLHESMELATWITKLQPYFPRVWNFQSWLLAFELALDSRD
;
A
#
# COMPACT_ATOMS: atom_id res chain seq x y z
N MET A 1 17.99 -22.31 -28.42
CA MET A 1 18.48 -21.48 -29.54
C MET A 1 17.51 -20.31 -29.69
N ILE A 2 17.89 -19.12 -29.21
CA ILE A 2 17.05 -17.92 -29.32
C ILE A 2 16.94 -17.58 -30.81
N HIS A 3 15.74 -17.64 -31.39
CA HIS A 3 15.55 -17.28 -32.80
C HIS A 3 15.82 -15.77 -32.97
N ARG A 4 16.44 -15.39 -34.10
CA ARG A 4 16.82 -13.98 -34.40
C ARG A 4 15.65 -12.99 -34.29
N SER A 5 14.41 -13.46 -34.40
CA SER A 5 13.18 -12.68 -34.23
C SER A 5 12.82 -12.35 -32.77
N GLU A 6 13.30 -13.12 -31.80
CA GLU A 6 13.06 -12.90 -30.36
C GLU A 6 14.13 -12.03 -29.71
N ALA A 7 15.31 -11.94 -30.33
CA ALA A 7 16.40 -11.10 -29.85
C ALA A 7 16.05 -9.61 -29.89
N ILE A 8 15.34 -9.15 -30.93
CA ILE A 8 14.95 -7.74 -31.10
C ILE A 8 14.00 -7.26 -29.98
N PRO A 9 12.87 -7.95 -29.67
CA PRO A 9 12.00 -7.51 -28.58
C PRO A 9 12.68 -7.61 -27.21
N LEU A 10 13.56 -8.59 -26.98
CA LEU A 10 14.33 -8.68 -25.74
C LEU A 10 15.31 -7.52 -25.57
N LEU A 11 15.99 -7.11 -26.65
CA LEU A 11 16.91 -5.97 -26.63
C LEU A 11 16.15 -4.66 -26.44
N LEU A 12 15.01 -4.49 -27.09
CA LEU A 12 14.11 -3.35 -26.89
C LEU A 12 13.62 -3.30 -25.43
N PHE A 13 13.21 -4.45 -24.88
CA PHE A 13 12.78 -4.55 -23.48
C PHE A 13 13.91 -4.15 -22.51
N LEU A 14 15.12 -4.68 -22.69
CA LEU A 14 16.29 -4.31 -21.89
C LEU A 14 16.63 -2.83 -22.02
N LEU A 15 16.53 -2.27 -23.22
CA LEU A 15 16.80 -0.85 -23.48
C LEU A 15 15.76 0.05 -22.81
N LEU A 16 14.47 -0.31 -22.87
CA LEU A 16 13.40 0.40 -22.18
C LEU A 16 13.55 0.30 -20.66
N LEU A 17 13.94 -0.86 -20.14
CA LEU A 17 14.17 -1.07 -18.71
C LEU A 17 15.38 -0.27 -18.20
N ALA A 18 16.46 -0.21 -18.98
CA ALA A 18 17.62 0.62 -18.68
C ALA A 18 17.31 2.11 -18.76
N ALA A 19 16.54 2.55 -19.76
CA ALA A 19 16.08 3.94 -19.88
C ALA A 19 15.17 4.34 -18.72
N ALA A 20 14.25 3.46 -18.30
CA ALA A 20 13.41 3.70 -17.14
C ALA A 20 14.25 3.85 -15.87
N ALA A 21 15.20 2.94 -15.62
CA ALA A 21 16.10 3.02 -14.46
C ALA A 21 16.97 4.29 -14.46
N ALA A 22 17.46 4.71 -15.64
CA ALA A 22 18.26 5.92 -15.79
C ALA A 22 17.47 7.21 -15.47
N ILE A 23 16.14 7.19 -15.60
CA ILE A 23 15.28 8.35 -15.30
C ILE A 23 14.80 8.32 -13.85
N THR A 24 14.37 7.16 -13.33
CA THR A 24 13.77 7.06 -12.00
C THR A 24 14.79 7.24 -10.87
N VAL A 25 15.97 6.66 -11.00
CA VAL A 25 17.01 6.70 -9.96
C VAL A 25 17.51 8.13 -9.66
N PRO A 26 17.86 8.98 -10.64
CA PRO A 26 18.26 10.37 -10.33
C PRO A 26 17.08 11.22 -9.86
N LEU A 27 15.85 10.94 -10.33
CA LEU A 27 14.66 11.65 -9.89
C LEU A 27 14.37 11.39 -8.41
N ASP A 28 14.43 10.13 -7.98
CA ASP A 28 14.24 9.76 -6.57
C ASP A 28 15.31 10.40 -5.68
N ARG A 29 16.57 10.42 -6.13
CA ARG A 29 17.66 11.09 -5.41
C ARG A 29 17.43 12.59 -5.27
N GLY A 30 17.01 13.27 -6.35
CA GLY A 30 16.70 14.71 -6.30
C GLY A 30 15.52 15.02 -5.38
N LEU A 31 14.47 14.18 -5.41
CA LEU A 31 13.33 14.32 -4.49
C LEU A 31 13.72 14.13 -3.02
N GLU A 32 14.67 13.23 -2.74
CA GLU A 32 15.18 12.99 -1.40
C GLU A 32 16.09 14.12 -0.90
N GLU A 33 16.92 14.68 -1.78
CA GLU A 33 17.74 15.88 -1.50
C GLU A 33 16.87 17.11 -1.22
N ASP A 34 15.79 17.29 -1.98
CA ASP A 34 14.84 18.40 -1.81
C ASP A 34 13.88 18.21 -0.62
N GLY A 35 13.90 17.03 0.02
CA GLY A 35 12.98 16.69 1.11
C GLY A 35 11.50 16.56 0.67
N ILE A 36 11.26 16.48 -0.64
CA ILE A 36 9.93 16.32 -1.26
C ILE A 36 9.60 14.83 -1.43
N SER A 37 10.57 13.94 -1.19
CA SER A 37 10.36 12.50 -1.22
C SER A 37 9.16 12.12 -0.36
N LEU A 38 8.21 11.40 -0.98
CA LEU A 38 7.01 10.92 -0.28
C LEU A 38 7.46 10.12 0.96
N PRO A 39 6.86 10.34 2.14
CA PRO A 39 7.27 9.71 3.41
C PRO A 39 7.15 8.18 3.42
N ILE A 40 6.67 7.58 2.33
CA ILE A 40 6.67 6.13 2.10
C ILE A 40 8.10 5.56 2.18
N SER A 41 9.11 6.33 1.75
CA SER A 41 10.52 5.88 1.80
C SER A 41 11.10 5.86 3.23
N ARG A 42 10.48 6.59 4.18
CA ARG A 42 10.87 6.64 5.60
C ARG A 42 9.64 6.61 6.50
N ALA A 43 8.75 5.63 6.33
CA ALA A 43 7.66 5.42 7.26
C ALA A 43 8.22 4.90 8.60
N THR A 44 8.80 5.80 9.38
CA THR A 44 9.31 5.58 10.72
C THR A 44 8.15 5.13 11.60
N GLY A 45 8.14 3.85 11.96
CA GLY A 45 7.10 3.23 12.79
C GLY A 45 6.14 2.28 12.07
N VAL A 46 6.28 2.07 10.76
CA VAL A 46 5.58 0.99 10.05
C VAL A 46 6.43 -0.28 10.13
N PRO A 47 5.88 -1.44 10.59
CA PRO A 47 6.64 -2.69 10.63
C PRO A 47 7.29 -2.97 9.28
N ALA A 48 8.56 -3.41 9.30
CA ALA A 48 9.35 -3.66 8.09
C ALA A 48 8.61 -4.56 7.07
N ASP A 49 7.79 -5.49 7.56
CA ASP A 49 6.95 -6.36 6.73
C ASP A 49 5.94 -5.60 5.85
N VAL A 50 5.36 -4.52 6.37
CA VAL A 50 4.35 -3.72 5.63
C VAL A 50 5.03 -2.80 4.59
N LEU A 51 6.22 -2.29 4.91
CA LEU A 51 7.06 -1.56 3.95
C LEU A 51 7.56 -2.48 2.84
N LEU A 52 7.98 -3.70 3.21
CA LEU A 52 8.38 -4.73 2.26
C LEU A 52 7.19 -5.12 1.38
N MET A 53 5.98 -5.30 1.94
CA MET A 53 4.77 -5.56 1.16
C MET A 53 4.42 -4.40 0.21
N GLN A 54 4.61 -3.14 0.63
CA GLN A 54 4.39 -2.00 -0.26
C GLN A 54 5.40 -1.93 -1.41
N GLN A 55 6.68 -2.19 -1.13
CA GLN A 55 7.75 -2.13 -2.13
C GLN A 55 7.78 -3.37 -3.06
N THR A 56 7.43 -4.55 -2.55
CA THR A 56 7.55 -5.81 -3.31
C THR A 56 6.32 -6.16 -4.14
N LEU A 57 5.12 -5.77 -3.73
CA LEU A 57 3.92 -6.23 -4.43
C LEU A 57 3.51 -5.40 -5.66
N GLY A 58 4.01 -4.17 -5.86
CA GLY A 58 3.64 -3.36 -7.03
C GLY A 58 2.12 -3.36 -7.29
N ALA A 59 1.69 -3.97 -8.41
CA ALA A 59 0.26 -4.16 -8.76
C ALA A 59 -0.51 -5.10 -7.80
N PHE A 60 0.13 -6.12 -7.22
CA PHE A 60 -0.51 -7.03 -6.26
C PHE A 60 -0.89 -6.35 -4.93
N ARG A 61 -0.35 -5.16 -4.66
CA ARG A 61 -0.71 -4.34 -3.49
C ARG A 61 -2.21 -4.03 -3.49
N GLY A 62 -2.76 -3.70 -4.65
CA GLY A 62 -4.19 -3.41 -4.81
C GLY A 62 -5.06 -4.59 -4.37
N TRP A 63 -4.74 -5.79 -4.88
CA TRP A 63 -5.47 -7.02 -4.55
C TRP A 63 -5.39 -7.39 -3.07
N ALA A 64 -4.20 -7.25 -2.46
CA ALA A 64 -4.04 -7.51 -1.02
C ALA A 64 -4.89 -6.55 -0.18
N ILE A 65 -4.96 -5.28 -0.57
CA ILE A 65 -5.79 -4.28 0.10
C ILE A 65 -7.28 -4.56 -0.11
N ASP A 66 -7.69 -4.95 -1.30
CA ASP A 66 -9.09 -5.31 -1.58
C ASP A 66 -9.53 -6.52 -0.74
N ALA A 67 -8.66 -7.53 -0.57
CA ALA A 67 -8.93 -8.67 0.30
C ALA A 67 -9.06 -8.25 1.78
N LEU A 68 -8.21 -7.32 2.25
CA LEU A 68 -8.33 -6.75 3.60
C LEU A 68 -9.65 -5.99 3.78
N TRP A 69 -10.06 -5.21 2.78
CA TRP A 69 -11.33 -4.48 2.79
C TRP A 69 -12.53 -5.41 2.88
N LEU A 70 -12.57 -6.46 2.05
CA LEU A 70 -13.65 -7.45 2.09
C LEU A 70 -13.77 -8.08 3.47
N ARG A 71 -12.65 -8.48 4.08
CA ARG A 71 -12.62 -9.04 5.43
C ARG A 71 -13.05 -8.03 6.48
N ALA A 72 -12.54 -6.79 6.41
CA ALA A 72 -12.89 -5.75 7.38
C ALA A 72 -14.40 -5.44 7.35
N LEU A 73 -14.98 -5.38 6.14
CA LEU A 73 -16.40 -5.15 5.94
C LEU A 73 -17.25 -6.31 6.46
N GLU A 74 -16.84 -7.54 6.19
CA GLU A 74 -17.51 -8.75 6.69
C GLU A 74 -17.50 -8.80 8.23
N ARG A 75 -16.36 -8.52 8.88
CA ARG A 75 -16.27 -8.49 10.35
C ARG A 75 -17.16 -7.41 10.97
N ARG A 76 -17.22 -6.25 10.32
CA ARG A 76 -18.12 -5.17 10.72
C ARG A 76 -19.58 -5.60 10.65
N GLU A 77 -19.99 -6.25 9.56
CA GLU A 77 -21.35 -6.76 9.39
C GLU A 77 -21.71 -7.84 10.41
N GLN A 78 -20.72 -8.62 10.85
CA GLN A 78 -20.87 -9.63 11.90
C GLN A 78 -20.84 -9.02 13.33
N GLY A 79 -20.77 -7.70 13.47
CA GLY A 79 -20.72 -7.01 14.76
C GLY A 79 -19.38 -7.10 15.48
N ARG A 80 -18.34 -7.68 14.86
CA ARG A 80 -16.99 -7.80 15.43
C ARG A 80 -16.18 -6.54 15.14
N LEU A 81 -16.58 -5.43 15.77
CA LEU A 81 -16.02 -4.09 15.53
C LEU A 81 -14.53 -4.00 15.86
N HIS A 82 -14.08 -4.65 16.93
CA HIS A 82 -12.66 -4.67 17.33
C HIS A 82 -11.77 -5.36 16.29
N GLU A 83 -12.18 -6.53 15.78
CA GLU A 83 -11.43 -7.21 14.71
C GLU A 83 -11.44 -6.40 13.40
N SER A 84 -12.54 -5.70 13.12
CA SER A 84 -12.63 -4.78 11.98
C SER A 84 -11.69 -3.58 12.15
N MET A 85 -11.50 -3.09 13.37
CA MET A 85 -10.58 -2.00 13.71
C MET A 85 -9.12 -2.36 13.45
N GLU A 86 -8.71 -3.58 13.83
CA GLU A 86 -7.35 -4.06 13.57
C GLU A 86 -7.07 -4.08 12.06
N LEU A 87 -8.00 -4.62 11.27
CA LEU A 87 -7.90 -4.64 9.81
C LEU A 87 -7.89 -3.23 9.22
N ALA A 88 -8.75 -2.33 9.71
CA ALA A 88 -8.80 -0.93 9.28
C ALA A 88 -7.46 -0.20 9.54
N THR A 89 -6.82 -0.48 10.68
CA THR A 89 -5.50 0.07 11.03
C THR A 89 -4.41 -0.43 10.09
N TRP A 90 -4.51 -1.66 9.59
CA TRP A 90 -3.58 -2.19 8.61
C TRP A 90 -3.81 -1.54 7.24
N ILE A 91 -5.08 -1.34 6.86
CA ILE A 91 -5.44 -0.66 5.61
C ILE A 91 -4.97 0.81 5.64
N THR A 92 -5.06 1.53 6.76
CA THR A 92 -4.56 2.93 6.84
C THR A 92 -3.05 3.02 6.71
N LYS A 93 -2.31 2.04 7.27
CA LYS A 93 -0.85 1.95 7.07
C LYS A 93 -0.48 1.65 5.61
N LEU A 94 -1.30 0.86 4.90
CA LEU A 94 -1.11 0.55 3.48
C LEU A 94 -1.55 1.69 2.56
N GLN A 95 -2.59 2.43 2.91
CA GLN A 95 -3.18 3.51 2.11
C GLN A 95 -3.38 4.80 2.91
N PRO A 96 -2.29 5.45 3.38
CA PRO A 96 -2.41 6.63 4.23
C PRO A 96 -3.08 7.81 3.51
N TYR A 97 -2.96 7.90 2.19
CA TYR A 97 -3.52 8.99 1.39
C TYR A 97 -4.97 8.75 0.93
N PHE A 98 -5.60 7.63 1.29
CA PHE A 98 -6.95 7.33 0.87
C PHE A 98 -7.96 7.75 1.95
N PRO A 99 -8.72 8.86 1.77
CA PRO A 99 -9.55 9.43 2.85
C PRO A 99 -10.66 8.50 3.32
N ARG A 100 -11.13 7.61 2.45
CA ARG A 100 -12.19 6.63 2.79
C ARG A 100 -11.77 5.68 3.90
N VAL A 101 -10.49 5.31 4.00
CA VAL A 101 -10.01 4.42 5.07
C VAL A 101 -10.13 5.12 6.42
N TRP A 102 -9.74 6.39 6.50
CA TRP A 102 -9.82 7.18 7.73
C TRP A 102 -11.27 7.37 8.18
N ASN A 103 -12.19 7.63 7.24
CA ASN A 103 -13.62 7.69 7.55
C ASN A 103 -14.17 6.36 8.09
N PHE A 104 -13.70 5.24 7.54
CA PHE A 104 -14.08 3.91 8.00
C PHE A 104 -13.55 3.64 9.41
N GLN A 105 -12.28 3.97 9.67
CA GLN A 105 -11.67 3.83 10.99
C GLN A 105 -12.35 4.74 12.03
N SER A 106 -12.66 5.99 11.69
CA SER A 106 -13.36 6.90 12.60
C SER A 106 -14.77 6.42 12.92
N TRP A 107 -15.46 5.84 11.93
CA TRP A 107 -16.77 5.23 12.14
C TRP A 107 -16.65 4.08 13.14
N LEU A 108 -15.71 3.15 12.94
CA LEU A 108 -15.49 2.05 13.87
C LEU A 108 -15.21 2.54 15.31
N LEU A 109 -14.39 3.59 15.46
CA LEU A 109 -14.03 4.14 16.78
C LEU A 109 -15.23 4.74 17.48
N ALA A 110 -16.07 5.47 16.73
CA ALA A 110 -17.29 6.06 17.27
C ALA A 110 -18.28 4.98 17.76
N PHE A 111 -18.42 3.89 17.01
CA PHE A 111 -19.28 2.78 17.43
C PHE A 111 -18.73 2.01 18.62
N GLU A 112 -17.42 1.74 18.64
CA GLU A 112 -16.76 1.05 19.76
C GLU A 112 -16.88 1.87 21.05
N LEU A 113 -16.62 3.18 21.01
CA LEU A 113 -16.79 4.08 22.16
C LEU A 113 -18.27 4.18 22.61
N ALA A 114 -19.20 4.27 21.66
CA ALA A 114 -20.62 4.33 22.00
C ALA A 114 -21.11 3.03 22.68
N LEU A 115 -20.54 1.89 22.29
CA LEU A 115 -20.82 0.61 22.93
C LEU A 115 -20.21 0.53 24.33
N ASP A 116 -18.96 0.97 24.50
CA ASP A 116 -18.27 1.04 25.79
C ASP A 116 -18.99 1.96 26.79
N SER A 117 -19.53 3.09 26.31
CA SER A 117 -20.25 4.07 27.15
C SER A 117 -21.64 3.63 27.65
N ARG A 118 -22.13 2.45 27.22
CA ARG A 118 -23.48 1.95 27.56
C ARG A 118 -23.55 1.11 28.83
N ASP A 119 -22.41 0.82 29.44
CA ASP A 119 -22.26 0.16 30.75
C ASP A 119 -21.82 1.16 31.84
#